data_AF-A0A9Q9V6U2-F1
#
_entry.id   AF-A0A9Q9V6U2-F1
#
_cell.length_a   1.000
_cell.length_b   1.000
_cell.length_c   1.000
_cell.angle_alpha   90.00
_cell.angle_beta   90.00
_cell.angle_gamma   90.00
#
_symmetry.space_group_name_H-M   'P 1'
#
loop_
_entity.id
_entity.type
_entity.pdbx_description
1 polymer ?
#
loop_
_entity_poly.entity_id
_entity_poly.type
_entity_poly.pdbx_seq_one_letter_code
_entity_poly.pdbx_strand_id
1 'polypeptide(L)'
;MSRSRCVALLLLVLCGAAEFAEACSCSPEHPQQAYCNADVVIKAKVVGRKEVVTGNDSYGYPIKMIQYDIKQIKMFKGPDGEIDTIFTGPTSSLCGVNLESNGKKEYLITGKMDSDGTLRINLCDYVESWESLSMTQKKIFGQHYQMGCECRVVHCPMIPCSINDPTECLWTDWVLEETVQGTQAQHYTCIKRSDSSCAWYRGSAPPTKEFMDIEDP
;
A
#
# COMPACT_ATOMS: atom_id res chain seq x y z
N MET A 1 -49.95 27.83 9.51
CA MET A 1 -48.49 27.90 9.76
C MET A 1 -47.86 26.61 10.33
N SER A 2 -48.55 25.45 10.30
CA SER A 2 -48.05 24.20 10.92
C SER A 2 -47.32 23.25 9.96
N ARG A 3 -47.76 23.14 8.69
CA ARG A 3 -47.20 22.17 7.72
C ARG A 3 -45.75 22.43 7.27
N SER A 4 -45.34 23.71 7.17
CA SER A 4 -43.99 24.08 6.69
C SER A 4 -42.87 23.74 7.69
N ARG A 5 -43.17 23.78 9.00
CA ARG A 5 -42.23 23.43 10.07
C ARG A 5 -41.91 21.94 10.09
N CYS A 6 -42.89 21.08 9.82
CA CYS A 6 -42.67 19.63 9.76
C CYS A 6 -41.77 19.22 8.59
N VAL A 7 -41.89 19.88 7.43
CA VAL A 7 -41.06 19.60 6.25
C VAL A 7 -39.60 20.01 6.49
N ALA A 8 -39.39 21.18 7.12
CA ALA A 8 -38.03 21.64 7.47
C ALA A 8 -37.35 20.73 8.50
N LEU A 9 -38.11 20.24 9.51
CA LEU A 9 -37.61 19.28 10.49
C LEU A 9 -37.31 17.90 9.87
N LEU A 10 -38.12 17.42 8.94
CA LEU A 10 -37.85 16.17 8.21
C LEU A 10 -36.61 16.27 7.31
N LEU A 11 -36.38 17.40 6.64
CA LEU A 11 -35.19 17.63 5.83
C LEU A 11 -33.91 17.72 6.67
N LEU A 12 -33.97 18.32 7.87
CA LEU A 12 -32.84 18.37 8.80
C LEU A 12 -32.49 16.97 9.36
N VAL A 13 -33.49 16.13 9.63
CA VAL A 13 -33.26 14.74 10.09
C VAL A 13 -32.69 13.87 8.98
N LEU A 14 -33.14 14.02 7.73
CA LEU A 14 -32.59 13.30 6.58
C LEU A 14 -31.16 13.77 6.22
N CYS A 15 -30.82 15.04 6.46
CA CYS A 15 -29.49 15.57 6.21
C CYS A 15 -28.49 15.20 7.33
N GLY A 16 -28.96 15.03 8.57
CA GLY A 16 -28.15 14.58 9.70
C GLY A 16 -27.84 13.08 9.74
N ALA A 17 -28.52 12.28 8.90
CA ALA A 17 -28.30 10.84 8.75
C ALA A 17 -27.32 10.48 7.62
N ALA A 18 -26.61 11.46 7.06
CA ALA A 18 -25.40 11.18 6.30
C ALA A 18 -24.28 10.81 7.29
N GLU A 19 -24.43 9.67 7.96
CA GLU A 19 -23.32 8.98 8.58
C GLU A 19 -22.36 8.61 7.44
N PHE A 20 -21.28 9.36 7.30
CA PHE A 20 -20.12 8.88 6.57
C PHE A 20 -19.59 7.68 7.36
N ALA A 21 -20.10 6.50 7.06
CA ALA A 21 -19.51 5.25 7.52
C ALA A 21 -18.16 5.09 6.80
N GLU A 22 -17.12 5.73 7.34
CA GLU A 22 -15.72 5.45 7.03
C GLU A 22 -15.43 4.02 7.48
N ALA A 23 -15.60 3.07 6.58
CA ALA A 23 -15.54 1.66 6.92
C ALA A 23 -14.11 1.07 6.79
N CYS A 24 -13.32 1.54 5.83
CA CYS A 24 -11.91 1.16 5.70
C CYS A 24 -11.02 2.41 5.75
N SER A 25 -10.16 2.49 6.76
CA SER A 25 -9.20 3.58 6.93
C SER A 25 -7.78 3.01 6.96
N CYS A 26 -6.89 3.58 6.15
CA CYS A 26 -5.51 3.14 6.01
C CYS A 26 -4.55 4.20 6.53
N SER A 27 -3.49 3.76 7.20
CA SER A 27 -2.38 4.65 7.53
C SER A 27 -1.52 4.88 6.28
N PRO A 28 -1.07 6.11 5.99
CA PRO A 28 -0.14 6.36 4.91
C PRO A 28 1.13 5.52 5.07
N GLU A 29 1.49 4.81 4.02
CA GLU A 29 2.69 3.97 4.00
C GLU A 29 3.57 4.35 2.80
N HIS A 30 4.86 4.61 3.06
CA HIS A 30 5.82 4.86 2.00
C HIS A 30 6.01 3.58 1.16
N PRO A 31 6.19 3.64 -0.18
CA PRO A 31 6.27 2.43 -1.02
C PRO A 31 7.38 1.45 -0.62
N GLN A 32 8.49 1.95 -0.06
CA GLN A 32 9.52 1.11 0.57
C GLN A 32 8.97 0.28 1.73
N GLN A 33 8.22 0.91 2.63
CA GLN A 33 7.68 0.25 3.81
C GLN A 33 6.64 -0.80 3.40
N ALA A 34 5.81 -0.48 2.40
CA ALA A 34 4.88 -1.46 1.80
C ALA A 34 5.62 -2.66 1.20
N TYR A 35 6.73 -2.43 0.47
CA TYR A 35 7.58 -3.52 -0.04
C TYR A 35 8.18 -4.38 1.10
N CYS A 36 8.70 -3.73 2.14
CA CYS A 36 9.37 -4.40 3.24
C CYS A 36 8.40 -5.17 4.15
N ASN A 37 7.21 -4.62 4.36
CA ASN A 37 6.16 -5.24 5.15
C ASN A 37 5.47 -6.37 4.38
N ALA A 38 5.31 -6.30 3.07
CA ALA A 38 4.63 -7.34 2.30
C ALA A 38 5.37 -8.68 2.31
N ASP A 39 4.65 -9.79 2.28
CA ASP A 39 5.27 -11.12 2.13
C ASP A 39 5.51 -11.42 0.65
N VAL A 40 4.63 -10.90 -0.21
CA VAL A 40 4.71 -11.05 -1.66
C VAL A 40 4.64 -9.69 -2.34
N VAL A 41 5.51 -9.48 -3.32
CA VAL A 41 5.50 -8.32 -4.22
C VAL A 41 5.65 -8.83 -5.64
N ILE A 42 4.59 -8.65 -6.44
CA ILE A 42 4.52 -9.19 -7.81
C ILE A 42 4.04 -8.13 -8.79
N LYS A 43 4.47 -8.29 -10.03
CA LYS A 43 3.84 -7.68 -11.20
C LYS A 43 2.95 -8.72 -11.85
N ALA A 44 1.66 -8.44 -12.02
CA ALA A 44 0.70 -9.40 -12.58
C ALA A 44 -0.40 -8.73 -13.42
N LYS A 45 -1.09 -9.54 -14.24
CA LYS A 45 -2.34 -9.16 -14.91
C LYS A 45 -3.51 -9.89 -14.27
N VAL A 46 -4.64 -9.23 -14.12
CA VAL A 46 -5.87 -9.89 -13.64
C VAL A 46 -6.66 -10.40 -14.85
N VAL A 47 -6.93 -11.71 -14.87
CA VAL A 47 -7.59 -12.40 -15.99
C VAL A 47 -8.96 -12.95 -15.63
N GLY A 48 -9.28 -13.03 -14.34
CA GLY A 48 -10.58 -13.50 -13.85
C GLY A 48 -10.96 -12.85 -12.53
N ARG A 49 -12.26 -12.77 -12.26
CA ARG A 49 -12.83 -12.30 -11.00
C ARG A 49 -14.04 -13.17 -10.66
N LYS A 50 -14.09 -13.70 -9.44
CA LYS A 50 -15.25 -14.45 -8.93
C LYS A 50 -15.44 -14.20 -7.44
N GLU A 51 -16.68 -14.23 -7.00
CA GLU A 51 -17.02 -14.26 -5.57
C GLU A 51 -17.01 -15.71 -5.10
N VAL A 52 -16.32 -15.98 -4.00
CA VAL A 52 -16.17 -17.32 -3.42
C VAL A 52 -16.48 -17.28 -1.93
N VAL A 53 -17.01 -18.39 -1.42
CA VAL A 53 -17.24 -18.57 0.02
C VAL A 53 -16.02 -19.27 0.61
N THR A 54 -15.33 -18.61 1.54
CA THR A 54 -14.07 -19.11 2.13
C THR A 54 -14.26 -19.76 3.50
N GLY A 55 -15.49 -19.79 4.01
CA GLY A 55 -15.83 -20.37 5.30
C GLY A 55 -17.10 -19.75 5.87
N ASN A 56 -17.32 -19.94 7.16
CA ASN A 56 -18.42 -19.34 7.90
C ASN A 56 -17.86 -18.54 9.09
N ASP A 57 -18.54 -17.45 9.45
CA ASP A 57 -18.21 -16.68 10.65
C ASP A 57 -18.66 -17.39 11.93
N SER A 58 -18.40 -16.76 13.08
CA SER A 58 -18.77 -17.29 14.40
C SER A 58 -20.28 -17.51 14.59
N TYR A 59 -21.11 -16.89 13.75
CA TYR A 59 -22.58 -17.00 13.78
C TYR A 59 -23.11 -17.95 12.71
N GLY A 60 -22.23 -18.57 11.93
CA GLY A 60 -22.58 -19.52 10.87
C GLY A 60 -22.92 -18.88 9.53
N TYR A 61 -22.75 -17.57 9.36
CA TYR A 61 -22.96 -16.90 8.07
C TYR A 61 -21.77 -17.12 7.13
N PRO A 62 -22.00 -17.36 5.83
CA PRO A 62 -20.92 -17.58 4.88
C PRO A 62 -20.07 -16.33 4.67
N ILE A 63 -18.76 -16.46 4.84
CA ILE A 63 -17.77 -15.42 4.57
C ILE A 63 -17.49 -15.43 3.07
N LYS A 64 -17.77 -14.29 2.44
CA LYS A 64 -17.57 -14.06 1.01
C LYS A 64 -16.29 -13.26 0.77
N MET A 65 -15.48 -13.72 -0.17
CA MET A 65 -14.27 -13.04 -0.63
C MET A 65 -14.32 -12.91 -2.16
N ILE A 66 -13.59 -11.95 -2.70
CA ILE A 66 -13.33 -11.87 -4.14
C ILE A 66 -12.02 -12.57 -4.40
N GLN A 67 -12.07 -13.60 -5.25
CA GLN A 67 -10.90 -14.22 -5.82
C GLN A 67 -10.64 -13.60 -7.20
N TYR A 68 -9.42 -13.13 -7.39
CA TYR A 68 -8.87 -12.77 -8.69
C TYR A 68 -7.96 -13.88 -9.18
N ASP A 69 -8.20 -14.34 -10.40
CA ASP A 69 -7.27 -15.21 -11.10
C ASP A 69 -6.28 -14.29 -11.84
N ILE A 70 -4.98 -14.51 -11.62
CA ILE A 70 -3.91 -13.64 -12.10
C ILE A 70 -2.92 -14.41 -12.98
N LYS A 71 -2.32 -13.67 -13.91
CA LYS A 71 -1.13 -14.11 -14.63
C LYS A 71 0.07 -13.34 -14.10
N GLN A 72 0.88 -13.99 -13.27
CA GLN A 72 2.13 -13.43 -12.77
C GLN A 72 3.09 -13.15 -13.95
N ILE A 73 3.65 -11.95 -13.99
CA ILE A 73 4.66 -11.53 -14.97
C ILE A 73 6.05 -11.57 -14.34
N LYS A 74 6.16 -11.08 -13.09
CA LYS A 74 7.42 -11.04 -12.36
C LYS A 74 7.17 -11.08 -10.86
N MET A 75 7.97 -11.87 -10.14
CA MET A 75 8.05 -11.80 -8.68
C MET A 75 9.26 -10.96 -8.28
N PHE A 76 9.05 -10.01 -7.37
CA PHE A 76 10.10 -9.18 -6.78
C PHE A 76 10.45 -9.67 -5.36
N LYS A 77 9.43 -10.13 -4.61
CA LYS A 77 9.54 -10.71 -3.27
C LYS A 77 8.45 -11.77 -3.12
N GLY A 78 8.74 -12.89 -2.47
CA GLY A 78 7.79 -13.98 -2.25
C GLY A 78 8.44 -15.35 -2.17
N PRO A 79 7.64 -16.41 -2.02
CA PRO A 79 8.13 -17.80 -1.99
C PRO A 79 8.57 -18.29 -3.37
N ASP A 80 9.30 -19.41 -3.38
CA ASP A 80 9.63 -20.12 -4.62
C ASP A 80 8.34 -20.72 -5.23
N GLY A 81 7.84 -20.09 -6.29
CA GLY A 81 6.63 -20.53 -7.00
C GLY A 81 5.95 -19.41 -7.78
N GLU A 82 4.96 -19.77 -8.59
CA GLU A 82 4.06 -18.79 -9.20
C GLU A 82 2.82 -18.61 -8.35
N ILE A 83 2.38 -17.35 -8.19
CA ILE A 83 1.07 -17.04 -7.61
C ILE A 83 0.05 -16.89 -8.74
N ASP A 84 -1.01 -17.68 -8.67
CA ASP A 84 -2.09 -17.71 -9.67
C ASP A 84 -3.38 -17.05 -9.17
N THR A 85 -3.51 -16.85 -7.86
CA THR A 85 -4.75 -16.40 -7.22
C THR A 85 -4.48 -15.39 -6.12
N ILE A 86 -5.37 -14.39 -6.02
CA ILE A 86 -5.36 -13.36 -4.99
C ILE A 86 -6.75 -13.21 -4.40
N PHE A 87 -6.83 -13.03 -3.09
CA PHE A 87 -8.08 -12.82 -2.37
C PHE A 87 -8.16 -11.42 -1.78
N THR A 88 -9.36 -10.81 -1.81
CA THR A 88 -9.62 -9.53 -1.17
C THR A 88 -11.06 -9.44 -0.67
N GLY A 89 -11.36 -8.42 0.15
CA GLY A 89 -12.70 -8.16 0.65
C GLY A 89 -13.72 -7.92 -0.48
N PRO A 90 -15.02 -8.20 -0.25
CA PRO A 90 -16.05 -8.07 -1.28
C PRO A 90 -16.38 -6.62 -1.66
N THR A 91 -16.16 -5.69 -0.74
CA THR A 91 -16.50 -4.27 -0.89
C THR A 91 -15.37 -3.41 -0.35
N SER A 92 -15.28 -2.16 -0.82
CA SER A 92 -14.31 -1.18 -0.30
C SER A 92 -14.48 -0.93 1.20
N SER A 93 -15.72 -1.02 1.71
CA SER A 93 -16.00 -0.93 3.14
C SER A 93 -15.38 -2.05 3.98
N LEU A 94 -15.10 -3.21 3.36
CA LEU A 94 -14.38 -4.32 3.97
C LEU A 94 -12.93 -4.39 3.46
N CYS A 95 -12.37 -3.22 3.12
CA CYS A 95 -11.04 -3.05 2.56
C CYS A 95 -10.77 -3.86 1.28
N GLY A 96 -11.83 -4.14 0.51
CA GLY A 96 -11.74 -4.86 -0.76
C GLY A 96 -11.16 -4.02 -1.90
N VAL A 97 -10.24 -4.60 -2.65
CA VAL A 97 -9.60 -3.97 -3.82
C VAL A 97 -10.38 -4.32 -5.10
N ASN A 98 -10.64 -3.30 -5.93
CA ASN A 98 -11.28 -3.49 -7.24
C ASN A 98 -10.24 -3.43 -8.37
N LEU A 99 -10.00 -4.58 -9.02
CA LEU A 99 -9.03 -4.70 -10.11
C LEU A 99 -9.74 -5.01 -11.44
N GLU A 100 -9.22 -4.47 -12.54
CA GLU A 100 -9.76 -4.74 -13.87
C GLU A 100 -9.36 -6.13 -14.36
N SER A 101 -10.33 -7.03 -14.47
CA SER A 101 -10.15 -8.43 -14.86
C SER A 101 -10.17 -8.68 -16.37
N ASN A 102 -9.96 -7.65 -17.19
CA ASN A 102 -9.97 -7.76 -18.66
C ASN A 102 -8.63 -8.26 -19.25
N GLY A 103 -7.64 -8.55 -18.41
CA GLY A 103 -6.30 -9.01 -18.83
C GLY A 103 -5.44 -7.97 -19.52
N LYS A 104 -5.87 -6.70 -19.62
CA LYS A 104 -5.14 -5.64 -20.32
C LYS A 104 -4.17 -4.90 -19.39
N LYS A 105 -4.65 -4.54 -18.19
CA LYS A 105 -3.86 -3.78 -17.22
C LYS A 105 -2.90 -4.68 -16.44
N GLU A 106 -1.70 -4.16 -16.27
CA GLU A 106 -0.67 -4.73 -15.40
C GLU A 106 -0.67 -3.97 -14.08
N TYR A 107 -0.56 -4.69 -12.98
CA TYR A 107 -0.53 -4.14 -11.64
C TYR A 107 0.78 -4.52 -10.95
N LEU A 108 1.32 -3.59 -10.17
CA LEU A 108 2.23 -3.90 -9.09
C LEU A 108 1.38 -4.15 -7.84
N ILE A 109 1.56 -5.30 -7.23
CA ILE A 109 0.73 -5.76 -6.11
C ILE A 109 1.66 -6.18 -4.98
N THR A 110 1.50 -5.53 -3.83
CA THR A 110 2.01 -6.03 -2.55
C THR A 110 0.91 -6.77 -1.81
N GLY A 111 1.24 -7.80 -1.05
CA GLY A 111 0.25 -8.50 -0.24
C GLY A 111 0.86 -9.37 0.85
N LYS A 112 -0.04 -9.90 1.69
CA LYS A 112 0.28 -10.75 2.82
C LYS A 112 -0.07 -12.20 2.53
N MET A 113 0.81 -13.11 2.93
CA MET A 113 0.60 -14.53 2.78
C MET A 113 0.05 -15.10 4.09
N ASP A 114 -1.12 -15.71 4.01
CA ASP A 114 -1.68 -16.45 5.14
C ASP A 114 -0.88 -17.75 5.39
N SER A 115 -1.08 -18.35 6.57
CA SER A 115 -0.41 -19.60 6.95
C SER A 115 -0.74 -20.79 6.04
N ASP A 116 -1.84 -20.73 5.29
CA ASP A 116 -2.25 -21.75 4.32
C ASP A 116 -1.69 -21.51 2.90
N GLY A 117 -0.87 -20.48 2.72
CA GLY A 117 -0.28 -20.09 1.43
C GLY A 117 -1.17 -19.17 0.60
N THR A 118 -2.34 -18.77 1.10
CA THR A 118 -3.24 -17.85 0.40
C THR A 118 -2.67 -16.44 0.38
N LEU A 119 -2.57 -15.82 -0.80
CA LEU A 119 -2.22 -14.40 -0.92
C LEU A 119 -3.47 -13.53 -0.75
N ARG A 120 -3.45 -12.67 0.27
CA ARG A 120 -4.49 -11.66 0.52
C ARG A 120 -3.97 -10.26 0.27
N ILE A 121 -4.83 -9.45 -0.34
CA ILE A 121 -4.64 -8.02 -0.51
C ILE A 121 -5.86 -7.24 0.00
N ASN A 122 -5.63 -6.00 0.41
CA ASN A 122 -6.65 -5.07 0.88
C ASN A 122 -6.33 -3.64 0.41
N LEU A 123 -7.23 -2.69 0.68
CA LEU A 123 -7.09 -1.29 0.25
C LEU A 123 -5.87 -0.55 0.81
N CYS A 124 -5.28 -1.04 1.90
CA CYS A 124 -4.10 -0.44 2.52
C CYS A 124 -2.79 -0.97 1.95
N ASP A 125 -2.83 -2.06 1.16
CA ASP A 125 -1.66 -2.56 0.46
C ASP A 125 -1.31 -1.64 -0.72
N TYR A 126 -0.04 -1.64 -1.12
CA TYR A 126 0.42 -0.91 -2.29
C TYR A 126 0.05 -1.65 -3.58
N VAL A 127 -1.11 -1.29 -4.13
CA VAL A 127 -1.65 -1.85 -5.37
C VAL A 127 -1.86 -0.75 -6.40
N GLU A 128 -0.98 -0.70 -7.39
CA GLU A 128 -0.94 0.39 -8.39
C GLU A 128 -0.84 -0.15 -9.82
N SER A 129 -1.35 0.63 -10.77
CA SER A 129 -1.16 0.32 -12.19
C SER A 129 0.33 0.40 -12.54
N TRP A 130 0.86 -0.63 -13.21
CA TRP A 130 2.25 -0.60 -13.65
C TRP A 130 2.54 0.59 -14.57
N GLU A 131 1.55 1.04 -15.35
CA GLU A 131 1.73 2.17 -16.26
C GLU A 131 1.83 3.52 -15.54
N SER A 132 1.14 3.70 -14.39
CA SER A 132 1.15 4.96 -13.63
C SER A 132 2.47 5.18 -12.86
N LEU A 133 3.20 4.11 -12.55
CA LEU A 133 4.47 4.20 -11.83
C LEU A 133 5.55 4.94 -12.63
N SER A 134 6.30 5.81 -11.95
CA SER A 134 7.45 6.47 -12.55
C SER A 134 8.55 5.47 -12.93
N MET A 135 9.40 5.84 -13.89
CA MET A 135 10.55 5.00 -14.26
C MET A 135 11.49 4.73 -13.08
N THR A 136 11.58 5.68 -12.14
CA THR A 136 12.36 5.53 -10.91
C THR A 136 11.72 4.49 -9.98
N GLN A 137 10.41 4.59 -9.71
CA GLN A 137 9.69 3.61 -8.88
C GLN A 137 9.79 2.18 -9.45
N LYS A 138 9.59 2.02 -10.76
CA LYS A 138 9.72 0.72 -11.44
C LYS A 138 11.09 0.07 -11.22
N LYS A 139 12.17 0.86 -11.23
CA LYS A 139 13.53 0.38 -10.95
C LYS A 139 13.74 0.08 -9.46
N ILE A 140 13.27 0.97 -8.58
CA ILE A 140 13.44 0.83 -7.13
C ILE A 140 12.72 -0.43 -6.61
N PHE A 141 11.47 -0.67 -7.00
CA PHE A 141 10.75 -1.92 -6.69
C PHE A 141 11.45 -3.15 -7.26
N GLY A 142 12.17 -2.99 -8.36
CA GLY A 142 12.88 -4.10 -9.02
C GLY A 142 14.17 -4.55 -8.34
N GLN A 143 14.86 -3.66 -7.62
CA GLN A 143 16.24 -3.91 -7.17
C GLN A 143 16.61 -3.30 -5.82
N HIS A 144 15.97 -2.22 -5.38
CA HIS A 144 16.54 -1.35 -4.33
C HIS A 144 15.74 -1.31 -3.02
N TYR A 145 14.41 -1.49 -3.02
CA TYR A 145 13.67 -1.49 -1.76
C TYR A 145 14.10 -2.59 -0.80
N GLN A 146 14.56 -3.73 -1.31
CA GLN A 146 15.15 -4.80 -0.49
C GLN A 146 16.32 -4.30 0.37
N MET A 147 17.18 -3.41 -0.18
CA MET A 147 18.34 -2.87 0.55
C MET A 147 17.94 -1.92 1.68
N GLY A 148 16.73 -1.35 1.60
CA GLY A 148 16.20 -0.43 2.59
C GLY A 148 15.38 -1.08 3.70
N CYS A 149 15.17 -2.40 3.67
CA CYS A 149 14.30 -3.06 4.66
C CYS A 149 14.87 -3.18 6.06
N GLU A 150 16.17 -2.91 6.24
CA GLU A 150 16.76 -2.72 7.58
C GLU A 150 16.48 -1.33 8.16
N CYS A 151 15.97 -0.39 7.37
CA CYS A 151 15.64 0.96 7.78
C CYS A 151 14.14 1.16 7.95
N ARG A 152 13.76 2.06 8.85
CA ARG A 152 12.37 2.40 9.15
C ARG A 152 12.00 3.76 8.57
N VAL A 153 10.99 3.82 7.70
CA VAL A 153 10.47 5.09 7.20
C VAL A 153 9.37 5.60 8.12
N VAL A 154 9.53 6.79 8.68
CA VAL A 154 8.61 7.36 9.69
C VAL A 154 7.82 8.51 9.08
N HIS A 155 6.50 8.36 8.97
CA HIS A 155 5.61 9.41 8.46
C HIS A 155 5.54 10.61 9.42
N CYS A 156 5.67 11.82 8.88
CA CYS A 156 5.46 13.07 9.59
C CYS A 156 4.06 13.64 9.27
N PRO A 157 3.08 13.51 10.18
CA PRO A 157 1.72 14.04 9.94
C PRO A 157 1.63 15.55 10.19
N MET A 158 2.48 16.11 11.06
CA MET A 158 2.49 17.52 11.44
C MET A 158 3.88 17.91 11.96
N ILE A 159 4.33 19.13 11.66
CA ILE A 159 5.59 19.69 12.15
C ILE A 159 5.35 20.30 13.55
N PRO A 160 6.27 20.12 14.53
CA PRO A 160 7.58 19.48 14.42
C PRO A 160 7.51 17.95 14.56
N CYS A 161 8.30 17.26 13.74
CA CYS A 161 8.48 15.81 13.76
C CYS A 161 9.98 15.50 13.66
N SER A 162 10.42 14.45 14.33
CA SER A 162 11.82 14.05 14.40
C SER A 162 11.95 12.53 14.40
N ILE A 163 13.09 12.04 13.93
CA ILE A 163 13.49 10.65 14.13
C ILE A 163 13.92 10.44 15.59
N ASN A 164 13.73 9.23 16.10
CA ASN A 164 14.16 8.84 17.46
C ASN A 164 15.29 7.80 17.45
N ASP A 165 15.57 7.20 16.29
CA ASP A 165 16.58 6.17 16.10
C ASP A 165 17.41 6.47 14.84
N PRO A 166 18.73 6.21 14.84
CA PRO A 166 19.59 6.44 13.67
C PRO A 166 19.20 5.57 12.47
N THR A 167 18.41 4.50 12.64
CA THR A 167 17.93 3.64 11.54
C THR A 167 16.63 4.15 10.91
N GLU A 168 16.20 5.37 11.23
CA GLU A 168 14.97 5.98 10.74
C GLU A 168 15.22 7.06 9.67
N CYS A 169 14.36 7.09 8.65
CA CYS A 169 14.24 8.24 7.76
C CYS A 169 12.89 8.91 7.92
N LEU A 170 12.90 10.22 8.13
CA LEU A 170 11.68 11.02 8.26
C LEU A 170 11.05 11.28 6.89
N TRP A 171 9.80 10.88 6.72
CA TRP A 171 9.01 11.07 5.51
C TRP A 171 8.09 12.28 5.67
N THR A 172 8.33 13.31 4.87
CA THR A 172 7.80 14.66 4.99
C THR A 172 6.94 15.09 3.80
N ASP A 173 6.72 14.23 2.80
CA ASP A 173 5.93 14.58 1.61
C ASP A 173 4.55 15.14 1.99
N TRP A 174 3.89 14.57 3.01
CA TRP A 174 2.57 15.05 3.45
C TRP A 174 2.60 16.51 3.95
N VAL A 175 3.56 16.86 4.81
CA VAL A 175 3.63 18.20 5.41
C VAL A 175 4.23 19.26 4.47
N LEU A 176 5.01 18.85 3.46
CA LEU A 176 5.67 19.77 2.53
C LEU A 176 4.95 19.91 1.18
N GLU A 177 4.31 18.85 0.71
CA GLU A 177 3.69 18.77 -0.62
C GLU A 177 2.19 18.46 -0.58
N GLU A 178 1.60 18.27 0.62
CA GLU A 178 0.19 17.92 0.82
C GLU A 178 -0.23 16.62 0.11
N THR A 179 0.73 15.71 -0.13
CA THR A 179 0.49 14.44 -0.80
C THR A 179 1.38 13.32 -0.26
N VAL A 180 0.86 12.09 -0.26
CA VAL A 180 1.61 10.86 0.08
C VAL A 180 2.34 10.27 -1.13
N GLN A 181 2.14 10.82 -2.32
CA GLN A 181 2.87 10.44 -3.53
C GLN A 181 3.84 11.55 -3.94
N GLY A 182 4.49 12.19 -2.98
CA GLY A 182 5.41 13.31 -3.19
C GLY A 182 6.80 12.88 -3.63
N THR A 183 7.76 13.81 -3.51
CA THR A 183 9.12 13.64 -3.99
C THR A 183 9.84 12.45 -3.35
N GLN A 184 9.72 12.26 -2.03
CA GLN A 184 10.40 11.15 -1.33
C GLN A 184 9.82 9.81 -1.78
N ALA A 185 8.50 9.67 -1.80
CA ALA A 185 7.79 8.47 -2.25
C ALA A 185 8.10 8.07 -3.71
N GLN A 186 8.32 9.06 -4.59
CA GLN A 186 8.57 8.79 -6.02
C GLN A 186 10.04 8.55 -6.38
N HIS A 187 10.98 9.10 -5.60
CA HIS A 187 12.37 9.21 -6.03
C HIS A 187 13.43 8.78 -5.02
N TYR A 188 13.05 8.58 -3.76
CA TYR A 188 13.99 8.29 -2.69
C TYR A 188 13.79 6.89 -2.11
N THR A 189 14.86 6.37 -1.51
CA THR A 189 14.88 5.13 -0.76
C THR A 189 15.70 5.38 0.49
N CYS A 190 15.16 5.02 1.65
CA CYS A 190 15.87 5.08 2.92
C CYS A 190 16.77 3.84 3.01
N ILE A 191 18.09 4.03 2.98
CA ILE A 191 19.05 2.93 2.96
C ILE A 191 20.05 3.04 4.10
N LYS A 192 20.53 1.88 4.54
CA LYS A 192 21.53 1.77 5.59
C LYS A 192 22.91 2.18 5.06
N ARG A 193 23.60 3.00 5.83
CA ARG A 193 24.95 3.52 5.60
C ARG A 193 25.98 2.62 6.30
N SER A 194 27.27 2.89 6.10
CA SER A 194 28.36 2.08 6.67
C SER A 194 28.46 2.18 8.20
N ASP A 195 28.06 3.32 8.78
CA ASP A 195 27.98 3.61 10.22
C ASP A 195 26.74 2.98 10.91
N SER A 196 25.96 2.19 10.17
CA SER A 196 24.67 1.61 10.60
C SER A 196 23.51 2.59 10.78
N SER A 197 23.66 3.87 10.43
CA SER A 197 22.54 4.80 10.32
C SER A 197 21.81 4.65 8.98
N CYS A 198 20.63 5.23 8.86
CA CYS A 198 19.83 5.22 7.65
C CYS A 198 19.60 6.64 7.13
N ALA A 199 19.72 6.81 5.82
CA ALA A 199 19.49 8.11 5.19
C ALA A 199 18.76 8.00 3.85
N TRP A 200 18.12 9.09 3.47
CA TRP A 200 17.48 9.22 2.18
C TRP A 200 18.51 9.22 1.05
N TYR A 201 18.45 8.21 0.20
CA TYR A 201 19.23 8.11 -1.02
C TYR A 201 18.36 8.44 -2.23
N ARG A 202 18.80 9.42 -3.02
CA ARG A 202 18.17 9.78 -4.30
C ARG A 202 18.81 9.00 -5.42
N GLY A 203 18.10 8.05 -5.99
CA GLY A 203 18.62 7.40 -7.20
C GLY A 203 17.99 6.06 -7.48
N SER A 204 18.06 5.71 -8.76
CA SER A 204 17.89 4.34 -9.25
C SER A 204 19.23 3.67 -9.57
N ALA A 205 20.33 4.34 -9.23
CA ALA A 205 21.68 3.82 -9.35
C ALA A 205 22.09 3.18 -8.01
N PRO A 206 23.04 2.24 -8.00
CA PRO A 206 23.64 1.78 -6.75
C PRO A 206 24.27 2.95 -5.98
N PRO A 207 24.18 2.96 -4.63
CA PRO A 207 24.81 3.98 -3.80
C PRO A 207 26.32 4.05 -4.07
N THR A 208 26.86 5.26 -4.20
CA THR A 208 28.31 5.45 -4.32
C THR A 208 28.98 5.18 -2.98
N LYS A 209 30.26 4.78 -2.99
CA LYS A 209 31.05 4.62 -1.74
C LYS A 209 31.02 5.90 -0.91
N GLU A 210 31.18 7.05 -1.57
CA GLU A 210 31.05 8.36 -0.95
C GLU A 210 29.71 8.53 -0.23
N PHE A 211 28.59 8.15 -0.84
CA PHE A 211 27.30 8.21 -0.14
C PHE A 211 27.28 7.27 1.06
N MET A 212 27.91 6.10 1.04
CA MET A 212 27.87 5.15 2.15
C MET A 212 28.78 5.56 3.32
N ASP A 213 29.82 6.35 3.06
CA ASP A 213 30.90 6.69 4.00
C ASP A 213 30.75 8.09 4.64
N ILE A 214 29.76 8.90 4.23
CA ILE A 214 29.41 10.16 4.93
C ILE A 214 28.97 9.87 6.39
N GLU A 215 29.69 10.40 7.36
CA GLU A 215 29.21 10.42 8.75
C GLU A 215 28.27 11.62 8.92
N ASP A 216 27.08 11.41 9.48
CA ASP A 216 26.19 12.53 9.85
C ASP A 216 26.84 13.26 11.06
N PRO A 217 26.99 14.60 11.04
CA PRO A 217 27.75 15.35 12.05
C PRO A 217 27.14 15.38 13.45
#